data_AF-A0A2V9Q6L1-F1
#
_entry.id   AF-A0A2V9Q6L1-F1
#
_cell.length_a   1.000
_cell.length_b   1.000
_cell.length_c   1.000
_cell.angle_alpha   90.00
_cell.angle_beta   90.00
_cell.angle_gamma   90.00
#
_symmetry.space_group_name_H-M   'P 1'
#
loop_
_entity.id
_entity.type
_entity.pdbx_description
1 polymer ?
#
loop_
_entity_poly.entity_id
_entity_poly.type
_entity_poly.pdbx_seq_one_letter_code
_entity_poly.pdbx_strand_id
1 'polypeptide(L)'
;MIQAIKLGVARRILSAHKRCEKRKAAQEGLWLNPVPQHTWQARFYDYRAGRKRLEKLRYIHRNPVRRGLAENPEQWRWNSFRAYAYGETGPVRVNDWTVLKMKIREPVTFTNSKSKTA
;
A
#
# COMPACT_ATOMS: atom_id res chain seq x y z
N MET A 1 -7.76 -3.65 -10.80
CA MET A 1 -7.56 -3.98 -9.37
C MET A 1 -6.39 -3.22 -8.73
N ILE A 2 -5.14 -3.37 -9.20
CA ILE A 2 -3.95 -2.68 -8.62
C ILE A 2 -4.04 -1.13 -8.66
N GLN A 3 -4.63 -0.57 -9.72
CA GLN A 3 -4.79 0.89 -9.85
C GLN A 3 -5.60 1.51 -8.70
N ALA A 4 -6.67 0.85 -8.25
CA ALA A 4 -7.52 1.37 -7.18
C ALA A 4 -6.75 1.46 -5.84
N ILE A 5 -5.93 0.46 -5.54
CA ILE A 5 -5.09 0.43 -4.34
C ILE A 5 -4.02 1.53 -4.40
N LYS A 6 -3.28 1.62 -5.52
CA LYS A 6 -2.24 2.64 -5.71
C LYS A 6 -2.82 4.06 -5.60
N LEU A 7 -3.96 4.32 -6.25
CA LEU A 7 -4.58 5.64 -6.29
C LEU A 7 -5.06 6.12 -4.91
N GLY A 8 -5.69 5.24 -4.13
CA GLY A 8 -6.18 5.59 -2.80
C GLY A 8 -5.05 5.99 -1.85
N VAL A 9 -3.95 5.24 -1.85
CA VAL A 9 -2.77 5.54 -1.02
C VAL A 9 -2.06 6.80 -1.50
N ALA A 10 -1.86 6.96 -2.82
CA ALA A 10 -1.20 8.15 -3.38
C ALA A 10 -1.96 9.44 -3.03
N ARG A 11 -3.29 9.44 -3.15
CA ARG A 11 -4.12 10.61 -2.76
C ARG A 11 -3.93 10.98 -1.29
N ARG A 12 -3.84 9.99 -0.39
CA ARG A 12 -3.62 10.24 1.05
C ARG A 12 -2.23 10.80 1.33
N ILE A 13 -1.19 10.23 0.71
CA ILE A 13 0.19 10.70 0.88
C ILE A 13 0.37 12.12 0.32
N LEU A 14 -0.09 12.36 -0.91
CA LEU A 14 0.02 13.68 -1.54
C LEU A 14 -0.79 14.75 -0.81
N SER A 15 -1.98 14.42 -0.30
CA SER A 15 -2.77 15.37 0.50
C SER A 15 -2.19 15.63 1.89
N ALA A 16 -1.55 14.65 2.53
CA ALA A 16 -0.80 14.87 3.76
C ALA A 16 0.41 15.79 3.52
N HIS A 17 1.18 15.53 2.46
CA HIS A 17 2.35 16.34 2.11
C HIS A 17 1.96 17.79 1.79
N LYS A 18 0.92 18.00 0.98
CA LYS A 18 0.38 19.35 0.70
C LYS A 18 -0.06 20.10 1.96
N ARG A 19 -0.60 19.41 2.96
CA ARG A 19 -0.99 20.04 4.24
C ARG A 19 0.21 20.45 5.08
N CYS A 20 1.24 19.59 5.15
CA CYS A 20 2.49 19.92 5.85
C CYS A 20 3.21 21.09 5.18
N GLU A 21 3.30 21.09 3.84
CA GLU A 21 3.91 22.19 3.09
C GLU A 21 3.13 23.50 3.27
N LYS A 22 1.78 23.47 3.23
CA LYS A 22 0.98 24.67 3.54
C LYS A 22 1.25 25.21 4.96
N ARG A 23 1.45 24.33 5.95
CA ARG A 23 1.79 24.73 7.32
C ARG A 23 3.20 25.33 7.42
N LYS A 24 4.18 24.75 6.74
CA LYS A 24 5.56 25.26 6.68
C LYS A 24 5.67 26.56 5.90
N ALA A 25 5.01 26.68 4.75
CA ALA A 25 4.98 27.90 3.94
C ALA A 25 4.25 29.07 4.64
N ALA A 26 3.34 28.77 5.58
CA ALA A 26 2.76 29.78 6.46
C ALA A 26 3.71 30.24 7.58
N GLN A 27 4.77 29.47 7.86
CA GLN A 27 5.79 29.77 8.88
C GLN A 27 7.06 30.40 8.29
N GLU A 28 7.48 29.98 7.09
CA GLU A 28 8.72 30.41 6.46
C GLU A 28 8.43 30.78 4.99
N GLY A 29 8.42 32.08 4.72
CA GLY A 29 8.29 32.60 3.37
C GLY A 29 9.57 32.34 2.58
N LEU A 30 9.46 31.54 1.52
CA LEU A 30 10.49 31.12 0.55
C LEU A 30 11.17 29.79 0.93
N TRP A 31 10.86 28.72 0.19
CA TRP A 31 11.70 28.10 -0.86
C TRP A 31 10.86 27.00 -1.53
N LEU A 32 10.86 26.95 -2.87
CA LEU A 32 10.12 25.96 -3.66
C LEU A 32 10.72 24.55 -3.47
N ASN A 33 10.23 23.82 -2.49
CA ASN A 33 10.34 22.37 -2.51
C ASN A 33 9.28 21.84 -3.50
N PRO A 34 9.67 21.28 -4.66
CA PRO A 34 8.70 20.71 -5.58
C PRO A 34 7.99 19.56 -4.86
N VAL A 35 6.70 19.75 -4.59
CA VAL A 35 5.81 18.69 -4.08
C VAL A 35 5.99 17.48 -5.00
N PRO A 36 6.36 16.28 -4.48
CA PRO A 36 6.51 15.09 -5.30
C PRO A 36 5.22 14.85 -6.10
N GLN A 37 5.26 14.91 -7.43
CA GLN A 37 4.03 14.76 -8.24
C GLN A 37 3.45 13.33 -8.18
N HIS A 38 4.29 12.31 -7.96
CA HIS A 38 3.87 10.91 -7.98
C HIS A 38 4.57 10.06 -6.90
N THR A 39 3.80 9.28 -6.16
CA THR A 39 4.32 8.36 -5.13
C THR A 39 4.77 7.02 -5.69
N TRP A 40 4.15 6.55 -6.77
CA TRP A 40 4.38 5.21 -7.32
C TRP A 40 5.10 5.28 -8.66
N GLN A 41 5.95 4.30 -8.94
CA GLN A 41 6.42 4.03 -10.29
C GLN A 41 5.24 3.63 -11.19
N ALA A 42 5.25 4.10 -12.45
CA ALA A 42 4.13 3.98 -13.39
C ALA A 42 3.72 2.52 -13.66
N ARG A 43 4.71 1.65 -13.90
CA ARG A 43 4.48 0.22 -14.12
C ARG A 43 4.79 -0.59 -12.85
N PHE A 44 4.49 -1.88 -12.92
CA PHE A 44 4.94 -2.87 -11.95
C PHE A 44 5.34 -4.12 -12.73
N TYR A 45 6.18 -4.95 -12.12
CA TYR A 45 6.59 -6.22 -12.70
C TYR A 45 5.66 -7.32 -12.22
N ASP A 46 4.99 -8.00 -13.16
CA ASP A 46 4.19 -9.19 -12.90
C ASP A 46 4.91 -10.44 -13.40
N TYR A 47 4.99 -11.45 -12.54
CA TYR A 47 5.60 -12.71 -12.90
C TYR A 47 4.79 -13.87 -12.31
N ARG A 48 4.27 -14.71 -13.19
CA ARG A 48 3.54 -15.92 -12.79
C ARG A 48 4.55 -16.97 -12.31
N ALA A 49 4.64 -17.13 -11.00
CA ALA A 49 5.71 -17.91 -10.39
C ALA A 49 5.63 -19.43 -10.61
N GLY A 50 4.50 -19.99 -11.06
CA GLY A 50 4.37 -21.39 -11.52
C GLY A 50 5.23 -22.40 -10.76
N ARG A 51 6.08 -23.14 -11.50
CA ARG A 51 7.07 -24.09 -10.92
C ARG A 51 8.19 -23.42 -10.13
N LYS A 52 8.45 -22.13 -10.35
CA LYS A 52 9.48 -21.32 -9.66
C LYS A 52 8.96 -20.63 -8.40
N ARG A 53 7.81 -21.01 -7.86
CA ARG A 53 7.20 -20.39 -6.67
C ARG A 53 8.16 -20.36 -5.48
N LEU A 54 8.81 -21.49 -5.19
CA LEU A 54 9.76 -21.61 -4.07
C LEU A 54 11.00 -20.73 -4.28
N GLU A 55 11.51 -20.64 -5.51
CA GLU A 55 12.64 -19.76 -5.85
C GLU A 55 12.29 -18.30 -5.60
N LYS A 56 11.13 -17.84 -6.08
CA LYS A 56 10.66 -16.48 -5.87
C LYS A 56 10.38 -16.18 -4.40
N LEU A 57 9.82 -17.13 -3.65
CA LEU A 57 9.60 -16.96 -2.21
C LEU A 57 10.93 -16.77 -1.47
N ARG A 58 11.93 -17.62 -1.74
CA ARG A 58 13.28 -17.47 -1.18
C ARG A 58 13.92 -16.14 -1.56
N TYR A 59 13.73 -15.69 -2.80
CA TYR A 59 14.23 -14.39 -3.26
C TYR A 59 13.62 -13.23 -2.45
N ILE A 60 12.29 -13.21 -2.30
CA ILE A 60 11.58 -12.16 -1.54
C ILE A 60 12.08 -12.15 -0.09
N HIS A 61 12.24 -13.33 0.52
CA HIS A 61 12.66 -13.44 1.92
C HIS A 61 14.10 -13.01 2.16
N ARG A 62 14.99 -13.22 1.19
CA ARG A 62 16.40 -12.84 1.28
C ARG A 62 16.69 -11.42 0.83
N ASN A 63 15.76 -10.75 0.13
CA ASN A 63 15.99 -9.41 -0.40
C ASN A 63 16.36 -8.38 0.69
N PRO A 64 15.68 -8.32 1.86
CA PRO A 64 16.08 -7.41 2.93
C PRO A 64 17.52 -7.62 3.39
N VAL A 65 17.94 -8.89 3.53
CA VAL A 65 19.31 -9.25 3.93
C VAL A 65 20.32 -8.87 2.86
N ARG A 66 20.05 -9.21 1.59
CA ARG A 66 20.92 -8.85 0.46
C ARG A 66 21.06 -7.34 0.25
N ARG A 67 20.08 -6.56 0.70
CA ARG A 67 20.09 -5.09 0.64
C ARG A 67 20.64 -4.43 1.91
N GLY A 68 21.07 -5.21 2.91
CA GLY A 68 21.58 -4.70 4.18
C GLY A 68 20.53 -4.06 5.08
N LEU A 69 19.25 -4.35 4.86
CA LEU A 69 18.13 -3.81 5.66
C LEU A 69 17.87 -4.61 6.94
N ALA A 70 18.35 -5.86 6.99
CA ALA A 70 18.26 -6.75 8.14
C ALA A 70 19.44 -7.73 8.10
N GLU A 71 19.89 -8.21 9.25
CA GLU A 71 20.95 -9.24 9.29
C GLU A 71 20.39 -10.60 8.90
N ASN A 72 19.17 -10.91 9.35
CA ASN A 72 18.49 -12.18 9.09
C ASN A 72 17.07 -11.97 8.53
N PRO A 73 16.56 -12.90 7.70
CA PRO A 73 15.21 -12.78 7.11
C PRO A 73 14.08 -12.66 8.13
N GLU A 74 14.27 -13.26 9.30
CA GLU A 74 13.31 -13.33 10.42
C GLU A 74 13.11 -11.99 11.13
N GLN A 75 14.15 -11.15 11.15
CA GLN A 75 14.12 -9.84 11.80
C GLN A 75 13.24 -8.85 11.01
N TRP A 76 13.04 -9.10 9.70
CA TRP A 76 12.24 -8.22 8.86
C TRP A 76 10.74 -8.45 9.05
N ARG A 77 10.14 -7.67 9.97
CA ARG A 77 8.72 -7.76 10.37
C ARG A 77 7.70 -7.68 9.22
N TRP A 78 8.05 -7.06 8.11
CA TRP A 78 7.15 -6.85 6.97
C TRP A 78 7.17 -8.00 5.96
N ASN A 79 7.87 -9.10 6.27
CA ASN A 79 7.93 -10.28 5.43
C ASN A 79 7.14 -11.45 6.03
N SER A 80 6.61 -12.31 5.17
CA SER A 80 5.91 -13.53 5.55
C SER A 80 6.83 -14.69 5.98
N PHE A 81 8.15 -14.46 6.12
CA PHE A 81 9.11 -15.52 6.48
C PHE A 81 8.71 -16.27 7.73
N ARG A 82 8.40 -15.56 8.82
CA ARG A 82 8.04 -16.18 10.11
C ARG A 82 6.77 -17.02 10.03
N ALA A 83 5.81 -16.65 9.19
CA ALA A 83 4.64 -17.46 8.94
C ALA A 83 4.98 -18.79 8.24
N TYR A 84 5.92 -18.78 7.29
CA TYR A 84 6.37 -20.00 6.60
C TYR A 84 7.33 -20.86 7.43
N ALA A 85 8.23 -20.23 8.21
CA ALA A 85 9.27 -20.92 8.97
C ALA A 85 8.75 -21.44 10.33
N TYR A 86 7.91 -20.65 11.01
CA TYR A 86 7.49 -20.90 12.39
C TYR A 86 5.98 -21.04 12.56
N GLY A 87 5.19 -20.87 11.50
CA GLY A 87 3.72 -20.88 11.60
C GLY A 87 3.16 -19.66 12.35
N GLU A 88 3.95 -18.60 12.54
CA GLU A 88 3.51 -17.42 13.28
C GLU A 88 2.44 -16.62 12.53
N THR A 89 1.46 -16.09 13.28
CA THR A 89 0.44 -15.21 12.72
C THR A 89 0.99 -13.80 12.56
N GLY A 90 1.25 -13.41 11.31
CA GLY A 90 1.67 -12.05 10.96
C GLY A 90 0.50 -11.07 10.80
N PRO A 91 0.78 -9.80 10.44
CA PRO A 91 -0.24 -8.79 10.14
C PRO A 91 -1.21 -9.19 9.03
N VAL A 92 -0.75 -10.10 8.15
CA VAL A 92 -1.56 -10.71 7.08
C VAL A 92 -1.47 -12.21 7.24
N ARG A 93 -2.63 -12.88 7.28
CA ARG A 93 -2.71 -14.34 7.34
C ARG A 93 -2.25 -14.93 6.00
N VAL A 94 -1.38 -15.93 6.05
CA VAL A 94 -0.78 -16.55 4.87
C VAL A 94 -1.51 -17.86 4.57
N ASN A 95 -1.87 -18.09 3.31
CA ASN A 95 -2.68 -19.23 2.84
C ASN A 95 -4.08 -19.31 3.47
N ASP A 96 -4.55 -18.21 4.06
CA ASP A 96 -5.92 -18.09 4.51
C ASP A 96 -6.77 -17.45 3.40
N TRP A 97 -7.64 -18.27 2.82
CA TRP A 97 -8.58 -17.86 1.76
C TRP A 97 -9.95 -17.51 2.30
N THR A 98 -10.14 -17.47 3.63
CA THR A 98 -11.37 -16.93 4.19
C THR A 98 -11.51 -15.50 3.68
N VAL A 99 -12.52 -15.28 2.84
CA VAL A 99 -12.74 -13.99 2.21
C VAL A 99 -12.88 -12.96 3.32
N LEU A 100 -11.88 -12.09 3.48
CA LEU A 100 -12.02 -10.89 4.28
C LEU A 100 -13.14 -10.09 3.61
N LYS A 101 -14.38 -10.24 4.12
CA LYS A 101 -15.51 -9.39 3.74
C LYS A 101 -15.10 -7.97 4.11
N MET A 102 -14.59 -7.22 3.13
CA MET A 102 -14.41 -5.79 3.29
C MET A 102 -15.78 -5.23 3.69
N LYS A 103 -15.84 -4.50 4.81
CA LYS A 103 -16.97 -3.62 5.09
C LYS A 103 -17.01 -2.55 4.01
N ILE A 104 -17.65 -2.85 2.90
CA ILE A 104 -18.02 -1.85 1.90
C ILE A 104 -19.02 -0.94 2.61
N ARG A 105 -18.68 0.34 2.75
CA ARG A 105 -19.65 1.32 3.25
C ARG A 105 -20.81 1.37 2.26
N GLU A 106 -22.04 1.35 2.76
CA GLU A 106 -23.20 1.54 1.90
C GLU A 106 -23.05 2.85 1.10
N PRO A 107 -23.32 2.84 -0.20
CA PRO A 107 -23.27 4.05 -1.00
C PRO A 107 -24.26 5.05 -0.42
N VAL A 108 -23.81 6.29 -0.22
CA VAL A 108 -24.70 7.39 0.19
C VAL A 108 -25.74 7.56 -0.90
N THR A 109 -27.00 7.25 -0.58
CA THR A 109 -28.13 7.47 -1.48
C THR A 109 -28.46 8.95 -1.48
N PHE A 110 -28.06 9.66 -2.53
CA PHE A 110 -28.56 11.01 -2.76
C PHE A 110 -30.01 10.88 -3.25
N THR A 111 -30.98 11.12 -2.37
CA THR A 111 -32.39 11.21 -2.75
C THR A 111 -32.56 12.44 -3.64
N ASN A 112 -32.79 12.22 -4.93
CA ASN A 112 -33.05 13.30 -5.88
C ASN A 112 -34.50 13.78 -5.72
N SER A 113 -34.77 14.60 -4.70
CA SER A 113 -36.05 15.27 -4.52
C SER A 113 -36.12 16.49 -5.45
N LYS A 114 -36.37 16.26 -6.73
CA LYS A 114 -36.90 17.30 -7.61
C LYS A 114 -38.38 17.03 -7.81
N SER A 115 -39.21 17.60 -6.94
CA SER A 115 -40.64 17.77 -7.18
C SER A 115 -40.82 18.67 -8.40
N LYS A 116 -41.32 18.09 -9.51
CA LYS A 116 -41.88 18.87 -10.60
C LYS A 116 -43.22 19.44 -10.11
N THR A 117 -43.25 20.72 -9.77
CA THR A 117 -44.50 21.46 -9.63
C THR A 117 -45.05 21.68 -11.04
N ALA A 118 -46.26 21.17 -11.30
CA ALA A 118 -47.05 21.44 -12.49
C ALA A 118 -47.94 22.66 -12.26
#